data_AF-A0A822C483-F1
#
_entry.id   AF-A0A822C483-F1
#
_cell.length_a   1.000
_cell.length_b   1.000
_cell.length_c   1.000
_cell.angle_alpha   90.00
_cell.angle_beta   90.00
_cell.angle_gamma   90.00
#
_symmetry.space_group_name_H-M   'P 1'
#
loop_
_entity.id
_entity.type
_entity.pdbx_description
1 polymer ?
#
loop_
_entity_poly.entity_id
_entity_poly.type
_entity_poly.pdbx_seq_one_letter_code
_entity_poly.pdbx_strand_id
1 'polypeptide(L)'
;MTQAKNVAKDCKVRLYIKGSYYQLQNPEQQVLMSEADIVIGHGFRFEIRDENNGLLCNKLCFSKNPEDIPEVACFLQGAINHGLTWSRSNKDVLSDGTYASSTVGYQALKIDIQTRCQNEKLKRELLRAL
;
A
#
# COMPACT_ATOMS: atom_id res chain seq x y z
N MET A 1 2.02 8.19 1.28
CA MET A 1 2.61 7.34 2.36
C MET A 1 2.87 8.09 3.67
N THR A 2 3.32 9.35 3.67
CA THR A 2 3.58 10.13 4.90
C THR A 2 2.35 10.28 5.81
N GLN A 3 1.17 10.50 5.24
CA GLN A 3 -0.08 10.63 6.00
C GLN A 3 -0.45 9.35 6.77
N ALA A 4 -0.41 8.18 6.11
CA ALA A 4 -0.70 6.89 6.77
C ALA A 4 0.23 6.61 7.96
N LYS A 5 1.50 7.01 7.88
CA LYS A 5 2.46 6.85 8.98
C LYS A 5 2.11 7.73 10.18
N ASN A 6 1.68 8.97 9.94
CA ASN A 6 1.30 9.89 11.00
C ASN A 6 0.04 9.38 11.71
N VAL A 7 -0.99 8.99 10.95
CA VAL A 7 -2.22 8.40 11.51
C VAL A 7 -1.91 7.15 12.33
N ALA A 8 -1.05 6.25 11.83
CA ALA A 8 -0.68 5.04 12.56
C ALA A 8 -0.02 5.37 13.92
N LYS A 9 0.87 6.38 13.94
CA LYS A 9 1.50 6.87 15.16
C LYS A 9 0.48 7.42 16.15
N ASP A 10 -0.45 8.25 15.68
CA ASP A 10 -1.47 8.88 16.53
C ASP A 10 -2.43 7.83 17.13
N CYS A 11 -2.71 6.77 16.37
CA CYS A 11 -3.53 5.64 16.82
C CYS A 11 -2.74 4.54 17.56
N LYS A 12 -1.45 4.77 17.84
CA LYS A 12 -0.57 3.82 18.56
C LYS A 12 -0.49 2.42 17.91
N VAL A 13 -0.51 2.39 16.57
CA VAL A 13 -0.35 1.16 15.79
C VAL A 13 0.86 1.23 14.88
N ARG A 14 1.30 0.06 14.43
CA ARG A 14 2.37 -0.11 13.44
C ARG A 14 1.79 -0.70 12.17
N LEU A 15 2.19 -0.14 11.03
CA LEU A 15 1.85 -0.69 9.71
C LEU A 15 2.97 -1.61 9.24
N TYR A 16 2.64 -2.88 9.07
CA TYR A 16 3.52 -3.84 8.40
C TYR A 16 3.17 -3.90 6.92
N ILE A 17 3.99 -3.27 6.09
CA ILE A 17 3.78 -3.22 4.63
C ILE A 17 4.20 -4.56 4.02
N LYS A 18 3.21 -5.33 3.55
CA LYS A 18 3.42 -6.62 2.88
C LYS A 18 3.77 -6.49 1.42
N GLY A 19 3.28 -5.42 0.79
CA GLY A 19 3.46 -5.20 -0.63
C GLY A 19 3.25 -3.74 -0.96
N SER A 20 4.11 -3.24 -1.83
CA SER A 20 3.95 -1.97 -2.52
C SER A 20 4.58 -2.13 -3.91
N TYR A 21 4.41 -1.13 -4.77
CA TYR A 21 4.97 -0.94 -6.12
C TYR A 21 6.35 -1.55 -6.48
N TYR A 22 7.18 -1.91 -5.49
CA TYR A 22 8.48 -2.55 -5.68
C TYR A 22 8.46 -4.07 -5.89
N GLN A 23 7.32 -4.74 -5.81
CA GLN A 23 7.32 -6.21 -5.74
C GLN A 23 7.54 -6.90 -7.10
N LEU A 24 7.34 -6.20 -8.24
CA LEU A 24 7.61 -6.79 -9.55
C LEU A 24 9.08 -6.65 -9.93
N GLN A 25 9.70 -7.78 -10.26
CA GLN A 25 11.07 -7.80 -10.78
C GLN A 25 11.15 -7.39 -12.26
N ASN A 26 10.05 -7.56 -13.01
CA ASN A 26 9.94 -7.18 -14.40
C ASN A 26 8.78 -6.18 -14.57
N PRO A 27 9.02 -4.97 -15.14
CA PRO A 27 7.98 -3.98 -15.43
C PRO A 27 6.83 -4.52 -16.30
N GLU A 28 7.12 -5.49 -17.17
CA GLU A 28 6.14 -6.09 -18.10
C GLU A 28 5.32 -7.22 -17.46
N GLN A 29 5.61 -7.61 -16.22
CA GLN A 29 4.89 -8.70 -15.55
C GLN A 29 3.38 -8.40 -15.48
N GLN A 30 2.57 -9.38 -15.89
CA GLN A 30 1.12 -9.29 -15.82
C GLN A 30 0.66 -9.27 -14.35
N VAL A 31 -0.31 -8.41 -14.08
CA VAL A 31 -0.88 -8.21 -12.74
C VAL A 31 -2.39 -8.25 -12.86
N LEU A 32 -3.04 -8.92 -11.92
CA LEU A 32 -4.49 -8.93 -11.82
C LEU A 32 -5.00 -7.50 -11.62
N MET A 33 -6.06 -7.11 -12.33
CA MET A 33 -6.65 -5.78 -12.16
C MET A 33 -7.04 -5.45 -10.71
N SER A 34 -7.36 -6.47 -9.90
CA SER A 34 -7.63 -6.27 -8.47
C SER A 34 -6.44 -5.74 -7.69
N GLU A 35 -5.21 -6.00 -8.14
CA GLU A 35 -3.96 -5.54 -7.51
C GLU A 35 -3.40 -4.28 -8.18
N ALA A 36 -4.15 -3.69 -9.11
CA ALA A 36 -3.72 -2.58 -9.93
C ALA A 36 -3.14 -1.42 -9.10
N ASP A 37 -3.91 -0.93 -8.14
CA ASP A 37 -3.58 0.22 -7.30
C ASP A 37 -2.26 0.04 -6.53
N ILE A 38 -1.96 -1.20 -6.12
CA ILE A 38 -0.73 -1.54 -5.36
C ILE A 38 0.49 -1.41 -6.26
N VAL A 39 0.37 -1.90 -7.49
CA VAL A 39 1.50 -2.09 -8.40
C VAL A 39 1.95 -0.77 -9.02
N ILE A 40 1.04 0.16 -9.23
CA ILE A 40 1.34 1.51 -9.73
C ILE A 40 1.85 2.46 -8.63
N GLY A 41 1.89 2.03 -7.37
CA GLY A 41 2.41 2.83 -6.25
C GLY A 41 1.44 3.84 -5.67
N HIS A 42 0.20 3.82 -6.15
CA HIS A 42 -0.89 4.60 -5.58
C HIS A 42 -1.49 3.95 -4.34
N GLY A 43 -1.18 2.67 -4.07
CA GLY A 43 -1.56 1.99 -2.84
C GLY A 43 -0.50 1.03 -2.28
N PHE A 44 -0.80 0.51 -1.10
CA PHE A 44 0.05 -0.45 -0.40
C PHE A 44 -0.80 -1.48 0.34
N ARG A 45 -0.32 -2.72 0.33
CA ARG A 45 -0.89 -3.83 1.08
C ARG A 45 -0.24 -3.91 2.45
N PHE A 46 -1.02 -4.04 3.51
CA PHE A 46 -0.50 -3.99 4.86
C PHE A 46 -1.30 -4.82 5.87
N GLU A 47 -0.72 -4.94 7.06
CA GLU A 47 -1.39 -5.35 8.29
C GLU A 47 -1.12 -4.32 9.38
N ILE A 48 -2.04 -4.24 10.34
CA ILE A 48 -1.93 -3.40 11.52
C ILE A 48 -1.45 -4.27 12.67
N ARG A 49 -0.43 -3.78 13.36
CA ARG A 49 0.16 -4.40 14.54
C ARG A 49 0.13 -3.43 15.72
N ASP A 50 0.15 -3.95 16.93
CA ASP A 50 0.31 -3.16 18.14
C ASP A 50 1.76 -2.67 18.29
N GLU A 51 2.04 -1.90 19.34
CA GLU A 51 3.37 -1.39 19.67
C GLU A 51 4.39 -2.49 19.99
N ASN A 52 3.92 -3.67 20.39
CA ASN A 52 4.72 -4.85 20.70
C ASN A 52 4.85 -5.80 19.50
N ASN A 53 4.43 -5.36 18.30
CA ASN A 53 4.45 -6.14 17.06
C ASN A 53 3.48 -7.34 17.01
N GLY A 54 2.53 -7.41 17.95
CA GLY A 54 1.39 -8.31 17.93
C GLY A 54 0.42 -7.94 16.81
N LEU A 55 -0.20 -8.93 16.18
CA LEU A 55 -1.12 -8.70 15.07
C LEU A 55 -2.48 -8.20 15.59
N LEU A 56 -2.87 -6.99 15.19
CA LEU A 56 -4.20 -6.44 15.48
C LEU A 56 -5.18 -6.73 14.35
N CYS A 57 -4.81 -6.40 13.11
CA CYS A 57 -5.72 -6.59 11.97
C CYS A 57 -4.97 -6.88 10.67
N ASN A 58 -5.39 -7.93 9.98
CA ASN A 58 -4.92 -8.31 8.64
C ASN A 58 -6.08 -8.38 7.66
N LYS A 59 -5.82 -8.87 6.44
CA LYS A 59 -6.84 -9.07 5.39
C LYS A 59 -8.11 -9.78 5.88
N LEU A 60 -7.99 -10.80 6.73
CA LEU A 60 -9.14 -11.52 7.26
C LEU A 60 -9.96 -10.65 8.21
N CYS A 61 -9.29 -9.92 9.10
CA CYS A 61 -9.93 -8.95 10.00
C CYS A 61 -10.62 -7.82 9.22
N PHE A 62 -9.95 -7.23 8.22
CA PHE A 62 -10.53 -6.17 7.37
C PHE A 62 -11.74 -6.63 6.54
N SER A 63 -11.91 -7.94 6.33
CA SER A 63 -13.06 -8.50 5.61
C SER A 63 -14.26 -8.78 6.53
N LYS A 64 -14.11 -8.57 7.84
CA LYS A 64 -15.15 -8.75 8.86
C LYS A 64 -15.48 -7.39 9.47
N ASN A 65 -15.33 -7.24 10.79
CA ASN A 65 -15.56 -6.01 11.55
C ASN A 65 -14.24 -5.53 12.16
N PRO A 66 -13.38 -4.82 11.40
CA PRO A 66 -12.13 -4.29 11.93
C PRO A 66 -12.34 -3.15 12.94
N GLU A 67 -13.56 -2.59 13.01
CA GLU A 67 -13.93 -1.47 13.89
C GLU A 67 -14.10 -1.88 15.36
N ASP A 68 -14.23 -3.17 15.66
CA ASP A 68 -14.34 -3.69 17.03
C ASP A 68 -13.02 -3.53 17.82
N ILE A 69 -11.90 -3.27 17.13
CA ILE A 69 -10.59 -3.02 17.72
C ILE A 69 -10.36 -1.50 17.71
N PRO A 70 -10.38 -0.81 18.87
CA PRO A 70 -10.38 0.66 18.93
C PRO A 70 -9.20 1.32 18.19
N GLU A 71 -8.01 0.76 18.30
CA GLU A 71 -6.80 1.28 17.66
C GLU A 71 -6.86 1.13 16.14
N VAL A 72 -7.46 0.03 15.67
CA VAL A 72 -7.71 -0.19 14.25
C VAL A 72 -8.76 0.81 13.75
N ALA A 73 -9.90 0.93 14.45
CA ALA A 73 -10.95 1.90 14.10
C ALA A 73 -10.42 3.34 14.01
N CYS A 74 -9.59 3.75 14.97
CA CYS A 74 -8.88 5.03 14.94
C CYS A 74 -8.08 5.17 13.65
N PHE A 75 -7.29 4.16 13.30
CA PHE A 75 -6.46 4.20 12.10
C PHE A 75 -7.30 4.26 10.82
N LEU A 76 -8.35 3.44 10.72
CA LEU A 76 -9.25 3.41 9.55
C LEU A 76 -9.87 4.79 9.32
N GLN A 77 -10.41 5.40 10.37
CA GLN A 77 -11.06 6.70 10.30
C GLN A 77 -10.06 7.80 9.97
N GLY A 78 -8.89 7.81 10.62
CA GLY A 78 -7.83 8.77 10.35
C GLY A 78 -7.32 8.68 8.92
N ALA A 79 -7.13 7.47 8.38
CA ALA A 79 -6.69 7.26 7.00
C ALA A 79 -7.67 7.89 6.00
N ILE A 80 -8.98 7.66 6.20
CA ILE A 80 -10.04 8.22 5.36
C ILE A 80 -10.06 9.76 5.45
N ASN A 81 -9.96 10.31 6.66
CA ASN A 81 -9.95 11.76 6.88
C ASN A 81 -8.75 12.46 6.21
N HIS A 82 -7.66 11.72 5.97
CA HIS A 82 -6.49 12.19 5.23
C HIS A 82 -6.54 11.90 3.73
N GLY A 83 -7.70 11.49 3.19
CA GLY A 83 -7.92 11.30 1.76
C GLY A 83 -7.44 9.95 1.23
N LEU A 84 -7.12 8.98 2.10
CA LEU A 84 -6.86 7.62 1.67
C LEU A 84 -8.17 6.87 1.45
N THR A 85 -8.16 5.98 0.47
CA THR A 85 -9.32 5.17 0.10
C THR A 85 -8.97 3.70 0.14
N TRP A 86 -9.96 2.88 0.48
CA TRP A 86 -9.81 1.42 0.47
C TRP A 86 -10.02 0.89 -0.94
N SER A 87 -9.16 -0.04 -1.35
CA SER A 87 -9.40 -0.75 -2.61
C SER A 87 -10.72 -1.52 -2.51
N ARG A 88 -11.56 -1.37 -3.54
CA ARG A 88 -12.84 -2.10 -3.62
C ARG A 88 -12.63 -3.62 -3.67
N SER A 89 -11.54 -4.04 -4.29
CA SER A 89 -11.22 -5.45 -4.57
C SER A 89 -10.34 -6.09 -3.50
N ASN A 90 -9.61 -5.30 -2.71
CA ASN A 90 -8.68 -5.78 -1.70
C ASN A 90 -8.80 -4.99 -0.40
N LYS A 91 -9.38 -5.62 0.63
CA LYS A 91 -9.63 -4.98 1.93
C LYS A 91 -8.38 -4.70 2.76
N ASP A 92 -7.23 -5.24 2.37
CA ASP A 92 -5.92 -4.97 2.98
C ASP A 92 -5.08 -3.95 2.22
N VAL A 93 -5.70 -3.19 1.31
CA VAL A 93 -5.05 -2.20 0.46
C VAL A 93 -5.65 -0.82 0.69
N LEU A 94 -4.80 0.12 1.08
CA LEU A 94 -5.08 1.55 1.10
C LEU A 94 -4.39 2.22 -0.09
N SER A 95 -5.09 3.11 -0.78
CA SER A 95 -4.57 3.94 -1.86
C SER A 95 -4.91 5.42 -1.68
N ASP A 96 -4.31 6.29 -2.49
CA ASP A 96 -4.62 7.73 -2.55
C ASP A 96 -5.86 8.05 -3.40
N GLY A 97 -6.61 7.04 -3.83
CA GLY A 97 -7.80 7.21 -4.68
C GLY A 97 -7.50 7.38 -6.17
N THR A 98 -6.23 7.38 -6.58
CA THR A 98 -5.87 7.39 -8.00
C THR A 98 -6.11 6.00 -8.59
N TYR A 99 -6.92 5.94 -9.65
CA TYR A 99 -7.16 4.72 -10.44
C TYR A 99 -6.94 5.02 -11.91
N ALA A 100 -6.46 4.03 -12.66
CA ALA A 100 -6.39 4.13 -14.11
C ALA A 100 -7.76 3.82 -14.73
N SER A 101 -8.25 4.70 -15.60
CA SER A 101 -9.58 4.61 -16.23
C SER A 101 -9.66 3.61 -17.39
N SER A 102 -8.52 3.03 -17.81
CA SER A 102 -8.46 2.01 -18.86
C SER A 102 -7.31 1.03 -18.63
N THR A 103 -7.48 -0.22 -19.06
CA THR A 103 -6.44 -1.26 -18.96
C THR A 103 -5.16 -0.89 -19.72
N VAL A 104 -5.28 -0.22 -20.87
CA VAL A 104 -4.12 0.20 -21.69
C VAL A 104 -3.34 1.32 -20.99
N GLY A 105 -4.04 2.38 -20.55
CA GLY A 105 -3.40 3.48 -19.82
C GLY A 105 -2.80 3.03 -18.48
N TYR A 106 -3.48 2.08 -17.82
CA TYR A 106 -2.99 1.41 -16.62
C TYR A 106 -1.64 0.73 -16.84
N GLN A 107 -1.52 -0.13 -17.87
CA GLN A 107 -0.28 -0.87 -18.13
C GLN A 107 0.88 0.05 -18.52
N ALA A 108 0.61 1.10 -19.31
CA ALA A 108 1.62 2.08 -19.68
C ALA A 108 2.18 2.84 -18.47
N LEU A 109 1.29 3.33 -17.59
CA LEU A 109 1.70 4.04 -16.36
C LEU A 109 2.46 3.13 -15.40
N LYS A 110 2.00 1.89 -15.25
CA LYS A 110 2.67 0.85 -14.45
C LYS A 110 4.11 0.63 -14.91
N ILE A 111 4.32 0.42 -16.21
CA ILE A 111 5.65 0.17 -16.79
C ILE A 111 6.57 1.39 -16.57
N ASP A 112 6.09 2.61 -16.83
CA ASP A 112 6.88 3.84 -16.65
C ASP A 112 7.33 4.02 -15.19
N ILE A 113 6.40 3.93 -14.23
CA ILE A 113 6.69 4.08 -12.80
C ILE A 113 7.68 2.99 -12.34
N GLN A 114 7.45 1.73 -12.72
CA GLN A 114 8.31 0.62 -12.31
C GLN A 114 9.72 0.74 -12.87
N THR A 115 9.86 1.14 -14.13
CA THR A 115 11.16 1.39 -14.76
C THR A 115 11.94 2.47 -14.01
N ARG A 116 11.29 3.58 -13.64
CA ARG A 116 11.91 4.65 -12.84
C ARG A 116 12.36 4.15 -11.47
N CYS A 117 11.51 3.41 -10.76
CA CYS A 117 11.84 2.87 -9.45
C CYS A 117 13.00 1.87 -9.47
N GLN A 118 13.04 0.96 -10.45
CA GLN A 118 14.14 0.00 -10.60
C GLN A 118 15.46 0.71 -10.86
N ASN A 119 15.47 1.73 -11.72
CA ASN A 119 16.66 2.54 -12.00
C ASN A 119 17.14 3.30 -10.76
N GLU A 120 16.23 3.86 -9.96
CA GLU A 120 16.61 4.51 -8.70
C GLU A 120 17.19 3.52 -7.67
N LYS A 121 16.61 2.32 -7.57
CA LYS A 121 17.12 1.26 -6.69
C LYS A 121 18.53 0.85 -7.10
N LEU A 122 18.74 0.56 -8.38
CA LEU A 122 20.05 0.20 -8.94
C LEU A 122 21.08 1.30 -8.67
N LYS A 123 20.71 2.57 -8.90
CA LYS A 123 21.58 3.72 -8.61
C LYS A 123 21.99 3.79 -7.13
N ARG A 124 21.06 3.55 -6.19
CA ARG A 124 21.36 3.53 -4.76
C ARG A 124 22.23 2.36 -4.34
N GLU A 125 22.06 1.20 -4.96
CA GLU A 125 22.89 0.01 -4.70
C GLU A 125 24.31 0.22 -5.22
N LEU A 126 24.48 0.77 -6.42
CA LEU A 126 25.79 1.14 -6.97
C LEU A 126 26.52 2.17 -6.10
N LEU A 127 25.82 3.19 -5.60
CA LEU A 127 26.40 4.19 -4.70
C LEU A 127 26.79 3.66 -3.31
N ARG A 128 26.26 2.51 -2.88
CA ARG A 128 26.63 1.85 -1.62
C ARG A 128 27.78 0.86 -1.76
N ALA A 129 28.06 0.44 -2.99
CA ALA A 129 29.13 -0.50 -3.32
C ALA A 129 30.48 0.21 -3.60
N LEU A 130 30.48 1.54 -3.66
CA LEU A 130 31.65 2.42 -3.75
C LEU A 130 31.99 2.97 -2.37
#